data_AF-V7EUP0-F1
#
_entry.id   AF-V7EUP0-F1
#
_cell.length_a   1.000
_cell.length_b   1.000
_cell.length_c   1.000
_cell.angle_alpha   90.00
_cell.angle_beta   90.00
_cell.angle_gamma   90.00
#
_symmetry.space_group_name_H-M   'P 1'
#
loop_
_entity.id
_entity.type
_entity.pdbx_description
1 polymer ?
#
loop_
_entity_poly.entity_id
_entity_poly.type
_entity_poly.pdbx_seq_one_letter_code
_entity_poly.pdbx_strand_id
1 'polypeptide(L)'
;MRDDKEIRLGEIRPGQIRPGEIRLGPSAASYFSALGIDVGAKPRRPVCRACLDWSVRRSHLAGTLGGAILDKILSEKWARREKDSRAVVFSPPGKQAFERVFLG
;
A
#
# COMPACT_ATOMS: atom_id res chain seq x y z
N MET A 1 11.71 8.84 39.96
CA MET A 1 10.93 7.59 39.94
C MET A 1 9.66 7.80 39.10
N ARG A 2 9.81 7.77 37.78
CA ARG A 2 8.76 7.44 36.81
C ARG A 2 9.47 6.66 35.72
N ASP A 3 9.05 5.41 35.55
CA ASP A 3 9.64 4.42 34.66
C ASP A 3 9.69 4.92 33.22
N ASP A 4 10.91 5.11 32.73
CA ASP A 4 11.24 5.11 31.31
C ASP A 4 10.97 3.71 30.77
N LYS A 5 9.72 3.43 30.37
CA LYS A 5 9.42 2.30 29.49
C LYS A 5 9.97 2.61 28.10
N GLU A 6 11.27 2.36 27.98
CA GLU A 6 12.08 2.21 26.78
C GLU A 6 11.24 1.59 25.65
N ILE A 7 10.78 2.42 24.71
CA ILE A 7 10.16 1.96 23.46
C ILE A 7 11.29 1.39 22.62
N ARG A 8 11.59 0.10 22.77
CA ARG A 8 12.45 -0.61 21.82
C ARG A 8 11.71 -0.74 20.49
N LEU A 9 12.18 0.01 19.49
CA LEU A 9 11.89 -0.24 18.08
C LEU A 9 12.28 -1.70 17.77
N GLY A 10 11.33 -2.64 17.79
CA GLY A 10 11.64 -4.00 17.35
C GLY A 10 10.69 -5.12 17.72
N GLU A 11 9.99 -5.08 18.84
CA GLU A 11 9.15 -6.23 19.25
C GLU A 11 7.71 -6.07 18.76
N ILE A 12 7.40 -6.65 17.60
CA ILE A 12 6.03 -6.80 17.10
C ILE A 12 5.39 -8.00 17.81
N ARG A 13 4.44 -7.75 18.71
CA ARG A 13 3.63 -8.81 19.33
C ARG A 13 2.66 -9.40 18.28
N PRO A 14 2.62 -10.72 18.09
CA PRO A 14 1.62 -11.36 17.24
C PRO A 14 0.20 -10.92 17.67
N GLY A 15 -0.64 -10.56 16.71
CA GLY A 15 -2.04 -10.16 16.97
C GLY A 15 -2.27 -8.69 17.35
N GLN A 16 -1.24 -7.91 17.73
CA GLN A 16 -1.40 -6.47 17.99
C GLN A 16 -1.00 -5.66 16.75
N ILE A 17 -1.95 -4.92 16.15
CA ILE A 17 -1.68 -3.95 15.07
C ILE A 17 -1.45 -2.58 15.69
N ARG A 18 -0.29 -1.98 15.45
CA ARG A 18 0.03 -0.63 15.94
C ARG A 18 -0.68 0.44 15.08
N PRO A 19 -0.98 1.63 15.63
CA PRO A 19 -1.48 2.74 14.82
C PRO A 19 -0.53 3.04 13.64
N GLY A 20 -1.07 3.04 12.41
CA GLY A 20 -0.29 3.24 11.19
C GLY A 20 0.42 2.00 10.65
N GLU A 21 0.33 0.85 11.32
CA GLU A 21 0.79 -0.43 10.79
C GLU A 21 -0.22 -0.99 9.79
N ILE A 22 0.28 -1.48 8.66
CA ILE A 22 -0.53 -2.14 7.63
C ILE A 22 -0.10 -3.59 7.56
N ARG A 23 -1.06 -4.51 7.65
CA ARG A 23 -0.86 -5.95 7.47
C ARG A 23 -1.76 -6.48 6.37
N LEU A 24 -1.25 -7.45 5.62
CA LEU A 24 -2.05 -8.19 4.68
C LEU A 24 -2.95 -9.18 5.42
N GLY A 25 -4.21 -9.25 4.98
CA GLY A 25 -5.14 -10.27 5.45
C GLY A 25 -4.82 -11.65 4.86
N PRO A 26 -5.41 -12.73 5.41
CA PRO A 26 -5.13 -14.11 4.98
C PRO A 26 -5.33 -14.36 3.48
N SER A 27 -6.32 -13.70 2.86
CA SER A 27 -6.65 -13.86 1.43
C SER A 27 -5.85 -12.97 0.49
N ALA A 28 -4.95 -12.13 1.00
CA ALA A 28 -4.25 -11.14 0.17
C ALA A 28 -3.40 -11.79 -0.92
N ALA A 29 -2.73 -12.90 -0.62
CA ALA A 29 -1.86 -13.57 -1.57
C ALA A 29 -2.62 -14.08 -2.81
N SER A 30 -3.73 -14.80 -2.60
CA SER A 30 -4.55 -15.30 -3.70
C SER A 30 -5.23 -14.18 -4.48
N TYR A 31 -5.77 -13.18 -3.78
CA TYR A 31 -6.41 -12.03 -4.39
C TYR A 31 -5.44 -11.24 -5.29
N PHE A 32 -4.25 -10.88 -4.78
CA PHE A 32 -3.27 -10.13 -5.58
C PHE A 32 -2.69 -10.98 -6.71
N SER A 33 -2.47 -12.28 -6.48
CA SER A 33 -2.02 -13.20 -7.53
C SER A 33 -3.02 -13.26 -8.69
N ALA A 34 -4.33 -13.26 -8.42
CA ALA A 34 -5.36 -13.23 -9.45
C ALA A 34 -5.34 -11.92 -10.27
N LEU A 35 -4.77 -10.85 -9.73
CA LEU A 35 -4.57 -9.57 -10.41
C LEU A 35 -3.20 -9.49 -11.12
N GLY A 36 -2.37 -10.54 -11.04
CA GLY A 36 -1.01 -10.56 -11.57
C GLY A 36 0.02 -9.85 -10.68
N ILE A 37 -0.28 -9.66 -9.39
CA ILE A 37 0.60 -9.02 -8.41
C ILE A 37 1.09 -10.07 -7.41
N ASP A 38 2.40 -10.34 -7.39
CA ASP A 38 2.99 -11.26 -6.42
C ASP A 38 3.35 -10.55 -5.11
N VAL A 39 2.85 -11.08 -4.00
CA VAL A 39 3.14 -10.61 -2.62
C VAL A 39 3.86 -11.66 -1.78
N GLY A 40 4.21 -12.82 -2.35
CA GLY A 40 4.72 -14.01 -1.65
C GLY A 40 6.24 -14.04 -1.43
N ALA A 41 7.01 -13.24 -2.15
CA ALA A 41 8.46 -13.19 -1.96
C ALA A 41 8.82 -12.44 -0.67
N LYS A 42 9.80 -12.93 0.12
CA LYS A 42 10.45 -12.16 1.20
C LYS A 42 11.19 -10.98 0.57
N PRO A 43 10.64 -9.77 0.53
CA PRO A 43 11.27 -8.71 -0.23
C PRO A 43 12.34 -8.06 0.64
N ARG A 44 13.42 -7.56 0.02
CA ARG A 44 14.39 -6.70 0.73
C ARG A 44 13.75 -5.41 1.30
N ARG A 45 12.54 -5.07 0.82
CA ARG A 45 11.73 -3.92 1.24
C ARG A 45 10.44 -4.43 1.89
N PRO A 46 9.79 -3.68 2.78
CA PRO A 46 8.48 -4.05 3.32
C PRO A 46 7.45 -4.27 2.20
N VAL A 47 6.63 -5.33 2.32
CA VAL A 47 5.54 -5.61 1.37
C VAL A 47 4.54 -4.46 1.34
N CYS A 48 4.06 -4.06 2.52
CA CYS A 48 3.18 -2.93 2.72
C CYS A 48 3.58 -2.12 3.96
N ARG A 49 3.41 -0.81 3.89
CA ARG A 49 3.49 0.11 5.04
C ARG A 49 2.65 1.35 4.77
N ALA A 50 2.21 2.03 5.83
CA ALA A 50 1.74 3.40 5.69
C ALA A 50 2.94 4.32 5.41
N CYS A 51 2.77 5.23 4.46
CA CYS A 51 3.71 6.32 4.19
C CYS A 51 2.94 7.63 4.23
N LEU A 52 3.34 8.54 5.11
CA LEU A 52 2.72 9.85 5.25
C LEU A 52 3.13 10.74 4.07
N ASP A 53 2.16 11.21 3.30
CA ASP A 53 2.35 12.30 2.37
C ASP A 53 2.19 13.63 3.10
N TRP A 54 3.30 14.33 3.28
CA TRP A 54 3.35 15.63 3.95
C TRP A 54 2.54 16.71 3.23
N SER A 55 2.39 16.61 1.90
CA SER A 55 1.69 17.63 1.11
C SER A 55 0.18 17.56 1.28
N VAL A 56 -0.39 16.35 1.38
CA VAL A 56 -1.85 16.15 1.52
C VAL A 56 -2.26 15.70 2.93
N ARG A 57 -1.31 15.58 3.87
CA ARG A 57 -1.49 15.11 5.26
C ARG A 57 -2.28 13.81 5.37
N ARG A 58 -2.08 12.89 4.41
CA ARG A 58 -2.71 11.57 4.37
C ARG A 58 -1.67 10.49 4.17
N SER A 59 -1.88 9.34 4.82
CA SER A 59 -1.06 8.16 4.58
C SER A 59 -1.51 7.45 3.32
N HIS A 60 -0.56 7.05 2.49
CA HIS A 60 -0.80 6.15 1.35
C HIS A 60 -0.17 4.78 1.59
N LEU A 61 -0.62 3.80 0.82
CA LEU A 61 0.02 2.49 0.76
C LEU A 61 1.39 2.64 0.08
N ALA A 62 2.43 2.25 0.78
CA ALA A 62 3.80 2.14 0.26
C ALA A 62 4.34 0.73 0.49
N GLY A 63 5.56 0.48 0.00
CA GLY A 63 6.13 -0.86 -0.07
C GLY A 63 6.05 -1.44 -1.48
N THR A 64 6.49 -2.68 -1.65
CA THR A 64 6.49 -3.34 -2.96
C THR A 64 5.08 -3.50 -3.52
N LEU A 65 4.09 -3.74 -2.65
CA LEU A 65 2.69 -3.85 -3.06
C LEU A 65 2.14 -2.54 -3.61
N GLY A 66 2.40 -1.41 -2.93
CA GLY A 66 1.95 -0.09 -3.40
C GLY A 66 2.52 0.26 -4.77
N GLY A 67 3.79 -0.09 -5.01
CA GLY A 67 4.42 0.04 -6.32
C GLY A 67 3.75 -0.84 -7.39
N ALA A 68 3.57 -2.13 -7.10
CA ALA A 68 2.94 -3.06 -8.04
C ALA A 68 1.49 -2.69 -8.39
N ILE A 69 0.72 -2.18 -7.43
CA ILE A 69 -0.64 -1.66 -7.69
C ILE A 69 -0.58 -0.44 -8.63
N LEU A 70 0.35 0.50 -8.39
CA LEU A 70 0.51 1.65 -9.27
C LEU A 70 0.91 1.22 -10.69
N ASP A 71 1.83 0.27 -10.81
CA ASP A 71 2.26 -0.26 -12.11
C ASP A 71 1.08 -0.90 -12.86
N LYS A 72 0.25 -1.68 -12.16
CA LYS A 72 -0.98 -2.25 -12.75
C LYS A 72 -1.96 -1.16 -13.21
N ILE A 73 -2.21 -0.15 -12.38
CA ILE A 73 -3.11 0.96 -12.74
C ILE A 73 -2.64 1.67 -14.03
N LEU A 74 -1.33 1.87 -14.17
CA LEU A 74 -0.74 2.51 -15.35
C LEU A 74 -0.73 1.58 -16.57
N SER A 75 -0.42 0.29 -16.40
CA SER A 75 -0.40 -0.69 -17.50
C SER A 75 -1.79 -0.91 -18.11
N GLU A 76 -2.82 -0.93 -17.27
CA GLU A 76 -4.22 -1.05 -17.68
C GLU A 76 -4.80 0.27 -18.22
N LYS A 77 -4.00 1.35 -18.22
CA LYS A 77 -4.39 2.70 -18.66
C LYS A 77 -5.58 3.28 -17.89
N TRP A 78 -5.79 2.85 -16.64
CA TRP A 78 -6.84 3.40 -15.80
C TRP A 78 -6.51 4.82 -15.34
N ALA A 79 -5.23 5.09 -15.13
CA ALA A 79 -4.70 6.41 -14.85
C ALA A 79 -3.45 6.69 -15.66
N ARG A 80 -3.03 7.95 -15.64
CA ARG A 80 -1.74 8.40 -16.17
C ARG A 80 -1.02 9.26 -15.13
N ARG A 81 0.30 9.38 -15.27
CA ARG A 81 1.06 10.40 -14.54
C ARG A 81 0.85 11.76 -15.21
N GLU A 82 0.58 12.78 -14.41
CA GLU A 82 0.50 14.15 -14.91
C GLU A 82 1.92 14.67 -15.18
N LYS A 83 2.10 15.41 -16.29
CA LYS A 83 3.41 15.96 -16.64
C LYS A 83 3.85 16.97 -15.58
N ASP A 84 5.14 16.99 -15.27
CA ASP A 84 5.76 17.96 -14.36
C ASP A 84 5.18 17.93 -12.91
N SER A 85 4.50 16.83 -12.54
CA SER A 85 3.88 16.64 -11.22
C SER A 85 4.02 15.19 -10.75
N ARG A 86 3.82 14.98 -9.44
CA ARG A 86 3.70 13.63 -8.84
C ARG A 86 2.27 13.09 -8.88
N ALA A 87 1.34 13.84 -9.45
CA ALA A 87 -0.07 13.45 -9.53
C ALA A 87 -0.29 12.26 -10.48
N VAL A 88 -1.19 11.37 -10.08
CA VAL A 88 -1.73 10.29 -10.89
C VAL A 88 -3.20 10.60 -11.13
N VAL A 89 -3.58 10.74 -12.39
CA VAL A 89 -4.90 11.20 -12.80
C VAL A 89 -5.65 10.05 -13.45
N PHE A 90 -6.73 9.62 -12.79
CA PHE A 90 -7.62 8.61 -13.33
C PHE A 90 -8.47 9.15 -14.46
N SER A 91 -8.73 8.32 -15.47
CA SER A 91 -9.87 8.52 -16.35
C SER A 91 -11.17 8.11 -15.63
N PRO A 92 -12.35 8.65 -16.00
CA PRO A 92 -13.61 8.21 -15.42
C PRO A 92 -13.83 6.68 -15.47
N PRO A 93 -13.67 5.99 -16.62
CA PRO A 93 -13.81 4.53 -16.65
C PRO A 93 -12.69 3.81 -15.87
N GLY A 94 -11.47 4.36 -15.85
CA GLY A 94 -10.37 3.83 -15.07
C GLY A 94 -10.61 3.90 -13.57
N LYS A 95 -11.22 4.98 -13.07
CA LYS A 95 -11.63 5.11 -11.67
C LYS A 95 -12.65 4.03 -11.31
N GLN A 96 -13.66 3.80 -12.14
CA GLN A 96 -14.65 2.75 -11.92
C GLN A 96 -14.02 1.35 -11.89
N ALA A 97 -13.07 1.08 -12.79
CA ALA A 97 -12.33 -0.19 -12.80
C ALA A 97 -11.49 -0.37 -11.54
N PHE A 98 -10.78 0.67 -11.11
CA PHE A 98 -10.02 0.66 -9.85
C PHE A 98 -10.91 0.39 -8.64
N GLU A 99 -12.04 1.08 -8.54
CA GLU A 99 -12.99 0.91 -7.43
C GLU A 99 -13.56 -0.51 -7.42
N ARG A 100 -13.96 -1.04 -8.58
CA ARG A 100 -14.46 -2.42 -8.69
C ARG A 100 -13.43 -3.45 -8.27
N VAL A 101 -12.17 -3.25 -8.65
CA VAL A 101 -11.12 -4.22 -8.34
C VAL A 101 -10.73 -4.12 -6.89
N PHE A 102 -10.32 -2.94 -6.40
CA PHE A 102 -9.62 -2.79 -5.12
C PHE A 102 -10.48 -2.31 -3.94
N LEU A 103 -11.70 -1.79 -4.18
CA LEU A 103 -12.59 -1.27 -3.13
C LEU A 103 -13.96 -1.97 -3.10
N GLY A 104 -14.17 -2.96 -3.96
CA GLY A 104 -15.37 -3.79 -4.02
C GLY A 104 -15.37 -4.93 -3.01
#